data_AF-A0A7J7KQG3-F1
#
_entry.id   AF-A0A7J7KQG3-F1
#
_cell.length_a   1.000
_cell.length_b   1.000
_cell.length_c   1.000
_cell.angle_alpha   90.00
_cell.angle_beta   90.00
_cell.angle_gamma   90.00
#
_symmetry.space_group_name_H-M   'P 1'
#
loop_
_entity.id
_entity.type
_entity.pdbx_description
1 polymer ?
#
loop_
_entity_poly.entity_id
_entity_poly.type
_entity_poly.pdbx_seq_one_letter_code
_entity_poly.pdbx_strand_id
1 'polypeptide(L)'
;MNSAYNLRSKGTNPPTKPNNQEDQPPAASIPMELIDQEHQLPDVIQLLRKETQLSVDCEGVELGKTGELCLVQIATSQKVYLFDVVVLKKKIFDAGKQESY
;
A
#
# COMPACT_ATOMS: atom_id res chain seq x y z
N MET A 1 1.85 -72.47 -9.93
CA MET A 1 2.13 -71.45 -10.96
C MET A 1 1.95 -70.08 -10.33
N ASN A 2 3.06 -69.43 -9.97
CA ASN A 2 3.11 -68.07 -9.44
C ASN A 2 3.37 -67.10 -10.60
N SER A 3 2.63 -65.99 -10.66
CA SER A 3 2.93 -64.80 -11.48
C SER A 3 2.95 -63.62 -10.50
N ALA A 4 4.11 -63.22 -10.00
CA ALA A 4 5.03 -62.19 -10.51
C ALA A 4 4.72 -60.78 -9.94
N TYR A 5 5.56 -60.37 -8.96
CA TYR A 5 6.24 -59.07 -8.74
C TYR A 5 5.64 -57.80 -9.44
N ASN A 6 5.54 -56.58 -8.85
CA ASN A 6 6.46 -55.92 -7.92
C ASN A 6 5.95 -54.54 -7.40
N LEU A 7 6.49 -54.17 -6.22
CA LEU A 7 6.85 -52.85 -5.66
C LEU A 7 5.85 -51.67 -5.62
N ARG A 8 5.33 -51.38 -4.41
CA ARG A 8 4.97 -50.02 -3.98
C ARG A 8 6.12 -49.48 -3.11
N SER A 9 6.84 -48.49 -3.60
CA SER A 9 7.90 -47.80 -2.85
C SER A 9 7.30 -47.11 -1.62
N LYS A 10 7.89 -47.37 -0.45
CA LYS A 10 7.62 -46.60 0.77
C LYS A 10 8.42 -45.30 0.71
N GLY A 11 7.79 -44.20 0.31
CA GLY A 11 8.30 -42.86 0.64
C GLY A 11 7.98 -42.57 2.09
N THR A 12 8.97 -42.66 2.97
CA THR A 12 8.86 -42.12 4.34
C THR A 12 9.04 -40.62 4.25
N ASN A 13 7.98 -39.84 4.49
CA ASN A 13 8.13 -38.40 4.69
C ASN A 13 9.06 -38.18 5.89
N PRO A 14 10.07 -37.29 5.81
CA PRO A 14 10.91 -36.97 6.96
C PRO A 14 10.04 -36.30 8.05
N PRO A 15 10.39 -36.48 9.35
CA PRO A 15 9.69 -35.81 10.42
C PRO A 15 9.81 -34.29 10.24
N THR A 16 8.67 -33.62 10.10
CA THR A 16 8.59 -32.16 10.14
C THR A 16 9.14 -31.68 11.48
N LYS A 17 10.16 -30.82 11.43
CA LYS A 17 10.68 -30.13 12.62
C LYS A 17 9.51 -29.45 13.34
N PRO A 18 9.46 -29.46 14.69
CA PRO A 18 8.50 -28.65 15.40
C PRO A 18 8.68 -27.19 14.99
N ASN A 19 7.59 -26.61 14.48
CA ASN A 19 7.55 -25.23 14.05
C ASN A 19 7.53 -24.34 15.30
N ASN A 20 8.71 -24.02 15.83
CA ASN A 20 8.87 -22.91 16.76
C ASN A 20 8.79 -21.61 15.95
N GLN A 21 7.62 -21.31 15.41
CA GLN A 21 7.25 -19.94 15.08
C GLN A 21 6.94 -19.30 16.43
N GLU A 22 7.96 -18.71 17.04
CA GLU A 22 7.72 -17.67 18.04
C GLU A 22 6.75 -16.67 17.41
N ASP A 23 5.63 -16.42 18.08
CA ASP A 23 4.63 -15.42 17.74
C ASP A 23 5.32 -14.05 17.68
N GLN A 24 5.94 -13.71 16.55
CA GLN A 24 6.33 -12.33 16.30
C GLN A 24 5.03 -11.53 16.25
N PRO A 25 4.88 -10.49 17.10
CA PRO A 25 3.72 -9.62 17.00
C PRO A 25 3.66 -9.10 15.55
N PRO A 26 2.48 -9.08 14.91
CA PRO A 26 2.35 -8.53 13.57
C PRO A 26 2.97 -7.14 13.59
N ALA A 27 3.91 -6.88 12.67
CA ALA A 27 4.53 -5.57 12.52
C ALA A 27 3.42 -4.51 12.57
N ALA A 28 3.53 -3.54 13.47
CA ALA A 28 2.49 -2.55 13.69
C ALA A 28 2.10 -1.91 12.35
N SER A 29 0.87 -2.15 11.90
CA SER A 29 0.39 -1.63 10.63
C SER A 29 0.17 -0.12 10.75
N ILE A 30 0.87 0.68 9.95
CA ILE A 30 0.57 2.12 9.84
C ILE A 30 -0.82 2.26 9.20
N PRO A 31 -1.75 3.01 9.81
CA PRO A 31 -3.08 3.21 9.25
C PRO A 31 -3.00 3.92 7.90
N MET A 32 -3.93 3.56 7.01
CA MET A 32 -4.05 4.11 5.67
C MET A 32 -5.47 4.63 5.45
N GLU A 33 -5.60 5.77 4.78
CA GLU A 33 -6.87 6.35 4.38
C GLU A 33 -6.90 6.67 2.89
N LEU A 34 -7.97 6.27 2.21
CA LEU A 34 -8.28 6.67 0.84
C LEU A 34 -9.01 8.01 0.84
N ILE A 35 -8.48 8.94 0.05
CA ILE A 35 -9.03 10.27 -0.18
C ILE A 35 -9.52 10.31 -1.63
N ASP A 36 -10.82 10.09 -1.82
CA ASP A 36 -11.47 10.10 -3.13
C ASP A 36 -12.66 11.09 -3.19
N GLN A 37 -12.99 11.74 -2.07
CA GLN A 37 -14.03 12.77 -2.00
C GLN A 37 -13.45 14.16 -1.73
N GLU A 38 -13.97 15.16 -2.44
CA GLU A 38 -13.53 16.56 -2.31
C GLU A 38 -13.70 17.12 -0.89
N HIS A 39 -14.71 16.69 -0.14
CA HIS A 39 -14.95 17.17 1.22
C HIS A 39 -13.89 16.71 2.24
N GLN A 40 -13.09 15.69 1.92
CA GLN A 40 -11.98 15.23 2.77
C GLN A 40 -10.74 16.13 2.64
N LEU A 41 -10.61 16.85 1.52
CA LEU A 41 -9.39 17.59 1.19
C LEU A 41 -9.01 18.67 2.22
N PRO A 42 -9.94 19.53 2.71
CA PRO A 42 -9.57 20.62 3.62
C PRO A 42 -8.91 20.10 4.91
N ASP A 43 -9.47 19.05 5.50
CA ASP A 43 -8.99 18.51 6.78
C ASP A 43 -7.65 17.80 6.60
N VAL A 44 -7.52 16.96 5.58
CA VAL A 44 -6.27 16.23 5.31
C VAL A 44 -5.14 17.19 4.96
N ILE A 45 -5.40 18.22 4.14
CA ILE A 45 -4.38 19.22 3.79
C ILE A 45 -3.95 20.02 5.02
N GLN A 46 -4.87 20.39 5.91
CA GLN A 46 -4.53 21.06 7.17
C GLN A 46 -3.67 20.17 8.08
N LEU A 47 -3.91 18.86 8.11
CA LEU A 47 -3.07 17.92 8.85
C LEU A 47 -1.68 17.81 8.23
N LEU A 48 -1.59 17.59 6.92
CA LEU A 48 -0.32 17.48 6.20
C LEU A 48 0.53 18.75 6.31
N ARG A 49 -0.08 19.94 6.35
CA ARG A 49 0.65 21.22 6.55
C ARG A 49 1.30 21.36 7.92
N LYS A 50 0.87 20.60 8.93
CA LYS A 50 1.47 20.62 10.28
C LYS A 50 2.68 19.69 10.40
N GLU A 51 2.85 18.78 9.44
CA GLU A 51 3.98 17.86 9.42
C GLU A 51 5.25 18.58 8.97
N THR A 52 6.36 18.28 9.64
CA THR A 52 7.68 18.83 9.27
C THR A 52 8.36 18.03 8.17
N GLN A 53 7.95 16.77 7.99
CA GLN A 53 8.46 15.87 6.96
C GLN A 53 7.31 15.04 6.40
N LEU A 54 7.26 14.97 5.07
CA LEU A 54 6.34 14.13 4.31
C LEU A 54 7.16 13.25 3.37
N SER A 55 6.78 11.99 3.25
CA SER A 55 7.21 11.14 2.14
C SER A 55 6.13 11.13 1.08
N VAL A 56 6.53 11.28 -0.18
CA VAL A 56 5.61 11.39 -1.31
C VAL A 56 6.02 10.39 -2.38
N ASP A 57 5.03 9.69 -2.92
CA ASP A 57 5.16 8.87 -4.12
C ASP A 57 3.94 9.09 -5.01
N CYS A 58 4.03 8.69 -6.28
CA CYS A 58 2.94 8.87 -7.22
C CYS A 58 2.92 7.79 -8.31
N GLU A 59 1.73 7.40 -8.75
CA GLU A 59 1.54 6.42 -9.82
C GLU A 59 0.76 7.03 -10.98
N GLY A 60 1.07 6.61 -12.19
CA GLY A 60 0.42 7.10 -13.40
C GLY A 60 0.50 6.14 -14.56
N VAL A 61 -0.31 6.41 -15.58
CA VAL A 61 -0.31 5.70 -16.86
C VAL A 61 0.46 6.54 -17.88
N GLU A 62 1.32 5.89 -18.67
CA GLU A 62 2.15 6.55 -19.71
C GLU A 62 2.99 7.72 -19.16
N LEU A 63 3.81 7.43 -18.13
CA LEU A 63 4.63 8.41 -17.42
C LEU A 63 5.32 9.43 -18.34
N GLY A 64 5.17 10.73 -18.00
CA GLY A 64 5.71 11.83 -18.77
C GLY A 64 4.76 13.02 -18.80
N LYS A 65 5.02 13.99 -19.69
CA LYS A 65 4.21 15.22 -19.78
C LYS A 65 2.80 15.00 -20.33
N THR A 66 2.58 13.88 -21.01
CA THR A 66 1.32 13.52 -21.68
C THR A 66 0.57 12.39 -20.97
N GLY A 67 1.20 11.76 -19.97
CA GLY A 67 0.59 10.72 -19.17
C GLY A 67 -0.44 11.28 -18.20
N GLU A 68 -1.18 10.36 -17.58
CA GLU A 68 -2.16 10.68 -16.55
C GLU A 68 -1.61 10.25 -15.19
N LEU A 69 -1.62 11.19 -14.23
CA LEU A 69 -1.36 10.85 -12.84
C LEU A 69 -2.64 10.28 -12.23
N CYS A 70 -2.56 9.06 -11.72
CA CYS A 70 -3.71 8.32 -11.24
C CYS A 70 -3.78 8.28 -9.71
N LEU A 71 -2.64 8.26 -9.03
CA LEU A 71 -2.55 8.14 -7.59
C LEU A 71 -1.43 9.02 -7.04
N VAL A 72 -1.67 9.64 -5.89
CA VAL A 72 -0.62 10.27 -5.08
C VAL A 72 -0.66 9.67 -3.68
N GLN A 73 0.48 9.24 -3.18
CA GLN A 73 0.65 8.70 -1.85
C GLN A 73 1.44 9.69 -1.00
N ILE A 74 0.89 10.08 0.15
CA ILE A 74 1.59 10.92 1.11
C ILE A 74 1.62 10.21 2.45
N ALA A 75 2.82 9.94 2.95
CA ALA A 75 3.02 9.34 4.27
C ALA A 75 3.55 10.37 5.26
N THR A 76 2.98 10.34 6.46
CA THR A 76 3.53 10.95 7.67
C THR A 76 4.17 9.87 8.53
N SER A 77 4.73 10.24 9.69
CA SER A 77 5.23 9.26 10.67
C SER A 77 4.14 8.34 11.25
N GLN A 78 2.86 8.72 11.12
CA GLN A 78 1.75 8.05 11.79
C GLN A 78 0.69 7.49 10.83
N LYS A 79 0.62 7.97 9.58
CA LYS A 79 -0.48 7.62 8.66
C LYS A 79 -0.09 7.78 7.20
N VAL A 80 -0.68 6.96 6.34
CA VAL A 80 -0.59 7.09 4.88
C VAL A 80 -1.92 7.58 4.31
N TYR A 81 -1.86 8.57 3.44
CA TYR A 81 -2.99 9.08 2.67
C TYR A 81 -2.80 8.71 1.19
N LEU A 82 -3.78 8.02 0.62
CA LEU A 82 -3.84 7.71 -0.80
C LEU A 82 -4.86 8.63 -1.46
N PHE A 83 -4.41 9.52 -2.33
CA PHE A 83 -5.29 10.43 -3.07
C PHE A 83 -5.60 9.84 -4.44
N ASP A 84 -6.87 9.50 -4.68
CA ASP A 84 -7.35 9.08 -6.01
C ASP A 84 -7.44 10.31 -6.92
N VAL A 85 -6.40 10.49 -7.75
CA VAL A 85 -6.31 11.66 -8.64
C VAL A 85 -7.29 11.52 -9.81
N VAL A 86 -7.67 10.31 -10.19
CA VAL A 86 -8.65 10.08 -11.28
C VAL A 86 -10.03 10.63 -10.87
N VAL A 87 -10.43 10.39 -9.63
CA VAL A 87 -11.70 10.89 -9.09
C VAL A 87 -11.62 12.38 -8.73
N LEU A 88 -10.56 12.80 -8.03
CA LEU A 88 -10.42 14.18 -7.53
C LEU A 88 -10.01 15.19 -8.63
N LYS A 89 -9.37 14.71 -9.70
CA LYS A 89 -8.92 15.51 -10.85
C LYS A 89 -8.11 16.72 -10.42
N LYS A 90 -8.41 17.90 -10.96
CA LYS A 90 -7.71 19.15 -10.64
C LYS A 90 -7.92 19.63 -9.19
N LYS A 91 -8.98 19.17 -8.51
CA LYS A 91 -9.39 19.70 -7.20
C LYS A 91 -8.36 19.43 -6.10
N ILE A 92 -7.71 18.26 -6.11
CA ILE A 92 -6.63 17.92 -5.18
C ILE A 92 -5.48 18.93 -5.26
N PHE A 93 -5.09 19.32 -6.47
CA PHE A 93 -4.00 20.27 -6.70
C PHE A 93 -4.40 21.70 -6.39
N ASP A 94 -5.66 22.08 -6.64
CA ASP A 94 -6.15 23.41 -6.30
C ASP A 94 -6.24 23.59 -4.78
N ALA A 95 -6.74 22.59 -4.05
CA ALA A 95 -6.81 22.63 -2.59
C ALA A 95 -5.43 22.67 -1.93
N GLY A 96 -4.42 22.03 -2.55
CA GLY A 96 -3.04 21.98 -2.04
C GLY A 96 -2.25 23.28 -2.19
N LYS A 97 -2.71 24.23 -3.02
CA LYS A 97 -2.00 25.49 -3.27
C LYS A 97 -1.95 26.35 -2.00
N GLN A 98 -0.82 27.00 -1.79
CA GLN A 98 -0.70 28.08 -0.82
C GLN A 98 -1.17 29.37 -1.50
N GLU A 99 -2.05 30.14 -0.86
CA GLU A 99 -2.29 31.51 -1.32
C GLU A 99 -1.05 32.34 -1.03
N SER A 100 -0.42 32.85 -2.09
CA SER A 100 0.66 33.82 -1.99
C SER A 100 0.05 35.17 -1.64
N TYR A 101 0.23 35.65 -0.40
CA TYR A 101 -0.01 37.05 -0.02
C TYR A 101 1.27 37.86 -0.16
#